data_AF-A0A4U9VJJ6-F1
#
_entry.id   AF-A0A4U9VJJ6-F1
#
_cell.length_a   1.000
_cell.length_b   1.000
_cell.length_c   1.000
_cell.angle_alpha   90.00
_cell.angle_beta   90.00
_cell.angle_gamma   90.00
#
_symmetry.space_group_name_H-M   'P 1'
#
loop_
_entity.id
_entity.type
_entity.pdbx_description
1 polymer ?
#
loop_
_entity_poly.entity_id
_entity_poly.type
_entity_poly.pdbx_seq_one_letter_code
_entity_poly.pdbx_strand_id
1 'polypeptide(L)'
;MQLRQIISLFVVLIFCAACDTSLMVQSTGVLRDASRKFELRNGNRSVIYIPMRHLGTRVYYDQIQRAVDSLQKSGYVVFYESIAYQVDSAVQRDVYDRKFRKLTGNRLGLQQCIETPGDTVRVLRAPLYRKLGQRIISQPDYSFFLVDYETAVNADIPKNKLLDDFEYIYGTIKLEPCDYETPLDAPYGCKPIKAALKNKFDKEFIMQKREENLASLVADAPQQKILILFGTAHFKGFLRNLQARDPRWVKIK
;
A
#
# COMPACT_ATOMS: atom_id res chain seq x y z
N MET A 1 50.82 11.94 20.60
CA MET A 1 49.91 12.75 19.76
C MET A 1 49.58 14.03 20.50
N GLN A 2 49.75 15.19 19.88
CA GLN A 2 49.43 16.47 20.52
C GLN A 2 47.91 16.60 20.68
N LEU A 3 47.44 17.21 21.77
CA LEU A 3 46.00 17.36 22.10
C LEU A 3 45.16 17.93 20.93
N ARG A 4 45.76 18.80 20.10
CA ARG A 4 45.16 19.32 18.86
C ARG A 4 44.87 18.23 17.81
N GLN A 5 45.74 17.24 17.66
CA GLN A 5 45.55 16.12 16.73
C GLN A 5 44.43 15.16 17.21
N ILE A 6 44.27 15.00 18.53
CA ILE A 6 43.18 14.20 19.11
C ILE A 6 41.83 14.89 18.93
N ILE A 7 41.78 16.21 19.15
CA ILE A 7 40.56 17.02 18.94
C ILE A 7 40.17 17.02 17.46
N SER A 8 41.12 17.18 16.53
CA SER A 8 40.83 17.09 15.09
C SER A 8 40.34 15.70 14.67
N LEU A 9 40.87 14.61 15.24
CA LEU A 9 40.38 13.26 14.97
C LEU A 9 38.95 13.05 15.52
N PHE A 10 38.66 13.58 16.70
CA PHE A 10 37.34 13.49 17.33
C PHE A 10 36.27 14.29 16.57
N VAL A 11 36.61 15.47 16.05
CA VAL A 11 35.69 16.28 15.26
C VAL A 11 35.39 15.61 13.91
N VAL A 12 36.38 15.00 13.25
CA VAL A 12 36.15 14.25 11.99
C VAL A 12 35.29 13.00 12.21
N LEU A 13 35.47 12.27 13.31
CA LEU A 13 34.63 11.11 13.66
C LEU A 13 33.18 11.49 13.99
N ILE A 14 32.94 12.65 14.60
CA ILE A 14 31.58 13.15 14.89
C ILE A 14 30.86 13.61 13.61
N PHE A 15 31.56 14.17 12.61
CA PHE A 15 30.96 14.55 11.34
C PHE A 15 30.62 13.35 10.44
N CYS A 16 31.32 12.21 10.56
CA CYS A 16 30.99 11.00 9.81
C CYS A 16 29.80 10.21 10.41
N ALA A 17 29.46 10.38 11.69
CA ALA A 17 28.35 9.67 12.34
C ALA A 17 26.99 10.41 12.25
N ALA A 18 26.98 11.68 11.86
CA ALA A 18 25.76 12.50 11.84
C ALA A 18 24.90 12.36 10.57
N CYS A 19 25.39 11.63 9.55
CA CYS A 19 24.66 11.37 8.30
C CYS A 19 24.13 9.95 8.18
N ASP A 20 24.01 9.19 9.27
CA ASP A 20 23.34 7.89 9.25
C ASP A 20 21.84 8.03 9.50
N THR A 21 21.15 8.79 8.64
CA THR A 21 19.79 8.35 8.32
C THR A 21 19.97 6.97 7.70
N SER A 22 19.59 5.90 8.41
CA SER A 22 19.91 4.53 7.99
C SER A 22 19.63 4.38 6.48
N LEU A 23 20.64 4.02 5.69
CA LEU A 23 20.47 3.78 4.24
C LEU A 23 19.26 2.87 3.97
N MET A 24 18.95 1.98 4.91
CA MET A 24 17.78 1.11 4.93
C MET A 24 16.45 1.86 4.91
N VAL A 25 16.31 2.97 5.64
CA VAL A 25 15.12 3.83 5.57
C VAL A 25 15.03 4.56 4.22
N GLN A 26 16.15 5.10 3.74
CA GLN A 26 16.15 5.80 2.44
C GLN A 26 15.83 4.85 1.27
N SER A 27 16.27 3.58 1.34
CA SER A 27 16.04 2.59 0.30
C SER A 27 14.58 2.15 0.18
N THR A 28 13.80 2.21 1.26
CA THR A 28 12.33 2.00 1.21
C THR A 28 11.59 3.09 0.43
N GLY A 29 12.23 4.25 0.24
CA GLY A 29 11.64 5.41 -0.41
C GLY A 29 10.63 6.18 0.43
N VAL A 30 10.34 5.78 1.68
CA VAL A 30 9.35 6.42 2.57
C VAL A 30 9.60 7.92 2.78
N LEU A 31 10.87 8.34 2.79
CA LEU A 31 11.27 9.75 2.94
C LEU A 31 11.29 10.54 1.62
N ARG A 32 10.97 9.92 0.48
CA ARG A 32 10.91 10.62 -0.81
C ARG A 32 9.60 11.36 -0.94
N ASP A 33 9.66 12.68 -1.00
CA ASP A 33 8.49 13.55 -1.14
C ASP A 33 7.85 13.48 -2.53
N ALA A 34 8.63 13.22 -3.58
CA ALA A 34 8.12 13.14 -4.93
C ALA A 34 7.34 11.83 -5.17
N SER A 35 6.06 11.96 -5.53
CA SER A 35 5.32 10.85 -6.14
C SER A 35 5.82 10.61 -7.56
N ARG A 36 6.48 9.47 -7.78
CA ARG A 36 6.67 8.96 -9.14
C ARG A 36 5.29 8.77 -9.77
N LYS A 37 5.15 9.04 -11.06
CA LYS A 37 3.95 8.73 -11.82
C LYS A 37 4.37 7.81 -12.97
N PHE A 38 3.51 6.90 -13.35
CA PHE A 38 3.72 6.10 -14.56
C PHE A 38 2.62 6.42 -15.54
N GLU A 39 3.00 7.00 -16.67
CA GLU A 39 2.08 7.35 -17.75
C GLU A 39 2.06 6.20 -18.75
N LEU A 40 0.87 5.71 -19.07
CA LEU A 40 0.65 4.68 -20.07
C LEU A 40 -0.29 5.21 -21.15
N ARG A 41 -0.04 4.81 -22.40
CA ARG A 41 -0.93 5.15 -23.53
C ARG A 41 -1.23 3.96 -24.40
N ASN A 42 -2.41 4.00 -25.00
CA ASN A 42 -2.85 3.10 -26.07
C ASN A 42 -3.77 3.90 -27.01
N GLY A 43 -3.19 4.39 -28.12
CA GLY A 43 -3.85 5.35 -29.00
C GLY A 43 -4.24 6.64 -28.26
N ASN A 44 -5.53 6.94 -28.27
CA ASN A 44 -6.10 8.11 -27.58
C ASN A 44 -6.33 7.88 -26.08
N ARG A 45 -6.21 6.64 -25.59
CA ARG A 45 -6.37 6.32 -24.17
C ARG A 45 -5.09 6.70 -23.41
N SER A 46 -5.29 7.30 -22.25
CA SER A 46 -4.25 7.74 -21.32
C SER A 46 -4.54 7.22 -19.92
N VAL A 47 -3.56 6.57 -19.31
CA VAL A 47 -3.62 6.10 -17.92
C VAL A 47 -2.45 6.71 -17.16
N ILE A 48 -2.73 7.32 -16.02
CA ILE A 48 -1.71 7.78 -15.08
C ILE A 48 -1.81 6.92 -13.83
N TYR A 49 -0.76 6.17 -13.51
CA TYR A 49 -0.67 5.40 -12.29
C TYR A 49 0.15 6.16 -11.25
N ILE A 50 -0.49 6.50 -10.14
CA ILE A 50 0.15 7.04 -8.94
C ILE A 50 0.35 5.89 -7.95
N PRO A 51 1.61 5.47 -7.71
CA PRO A 51 1.93 4.36 -6.84
C PRO A 51 1.73 4.76 -5.37
N MET A 52 0.71 4.21 -4.74
CA MET A 52 0.38 4.48 -3.34
C MET A 52 1.30 3.72 -2.38
N ARG A 53 1.47 4.26 -1.18
CA ARG A 53 2.26 3.68 -0.09
C ARG A 53 1.49 3.84 1.21
N HIS A 54 1.52 2.81 2.05
CA HIS A 54 0.87 2.85 3.36
C HIS A 54 1.56 3.80 4.36
N LEU A 55 2.84 4.12 4.16
CA LEU A 55 3.60 5.10 4.95
C LEU A 55 4.36 6.06 4.02
N GLY A 56 4.32 7.35 4.35
CA GLY A 56 4.98 8.41 3.58
C GLY A 56 5.03 9.73 4.35
N THR A 57 5.78 10.70 3.85
CA THR A 57 5.77 12.06 4.41
C THR A 57 4.42 12.73 4.14
N ARG A 58 4.04 13.69 4.98
CA ARG A 58 2.85 14.52 4.73
C ARG A 58 2.95 15.24 3.37
N VAL A 59 4.15 15.73 3.04
CA VAL A 59 4.45 16.41 1.77
C VAL A 59 4.16 15.50 0.57
N TYR A 60 4.53 14.22 0.64
CA TYR A 60 4.21 13.23 -0.39
C TYR A 60 2.71 13.14 -0.66
N TYR A 61 1.90 13.02 0.39
CA TYR A 61 0.45 12.93 0.24
C TYR A 61 -0.19 14.25 -0.22
N ASP A 62 0.31 15.40 0.21
CA ASP A 62 -0.16 16.71 -0.28
C ASP A 62 0.13 16.89 -1.79
N GLN A 63 1.26 16.37 -2.28
CA GLN A 63 1.56 16.38 -3.72
C GLN A 63 0.61 15.49 -4.52
N ILE A 64 0.26 14.31 -3.98
CA ILE A 64 -0.73 13.43 -4.61
C ILE A 64 -2.10 14.11 -4.65
N GLN A 65 -2.56 14.72 -3.55
CA GLN A 65 -3.81 15.46 -3.49
C GLN A 65 -3.89 16.53 -4.61
N ARG A 66 -2.84 17.36 -4.75
CA ARG A 66 -2.78 18.38 -5.83
C ARG A 66 -2.81 17.75 -7.23
N ALA A 67 -2.12 16.63 -7.41
CA ALA A 67 -2.13 15.91 -8.68
C ALA A 67 -3.51 15.34 -9.01
N VAL A 68 -4.21 14.76 -8.03
CA VAL A 68 -5.56 14.20 -8.20
C VAL A 68 -6.54 15.31 -8.59
N ASP A 69 -6.56 16.43 -7.85
CA ASP A 69 -7.41 17.57 -8.15
C ASP A 69 -7.19 18.10 -9.58
N SER A 70 -5.94 18.33 -9.96
CA SER A 70 -5.58 18.83 -11.30
C SER A 70 -5.94 17.84 -12.42
N LEU A 71 -5.74 16.54 -12.21
CA LEU A 71 -6.01 15.52 -13.21
C LEU A 71 -7.51 15.29 -13.40
N GLN A 72 -8.30 15.27 -12.32
CA GLN A 72 -9.76 15.19 -12.41
C GLN A 72 -10.34 16.38 -13.18
N LYS A 73 -9.88 17.61 -12.88
CA LYS A 73 -10.23 18.82 -13.65
C LYS A 73 -9.84 18.74 -15.14
N SER A 74 -8.87 17.89 -15.48
CA SER A 74 -8.44 17.61 -16.85
C SER A 74 -9.18 16.43 -17.51
N GLY A 75 -10.23 15.92 -16.85
CA GLY A 75 -11.12 14.86 -17.34
C GLY A 75 -10.65 13.44 -17.03
N TYR A 76 -9.72 13.23 -16.09
CA TYR A 76 -9.36 11.90 -15.62
C TYR A 76 -10.38 11.37 -14.61
N VAL A 77 -10.82 10.13 -14.79
CA VAL A 77 -11.64 9.41 -13.81
C VAL A 77 -10.74 8.59 -12.87
N VAL A 78 -10.98 8.66 -11.56
CA VAL A 78 -10.15 7.99 -10.56
C VAL A 78 -10.54 6.52 -10.38
N PHE A 79 -9.56 5.64 -10.45
CA PHE A 79 -9.64 4.22 -10.14
C PHE A 79 -8.81 3.99 -8.88
N TYR A 80 -9.45 3.68 -7.75
CA TYR A 80 -8.78 3.64 -6.45
C TYR A 80 -8.76 2.25 -5.82
N GLU A 81 -7.76 1.98 -4.99
CA GLU A 81 -7.58 0.72 -4.25
C GLU A 81 -8.39 0.72 -2.96
N SER A 82 -9.40 -0.14 -2.84
CA SER A 82 -10.09 -0.38 -1.57
C SER A 82 -10.62 -1.81 -1.45
N ILE A 83 -9.99 -2.58 -0.56
CA ILE A 83 -10.44 -3.92 -0.18
C ILE A 83 -11.56 -3.92 0.88
N ALA A 84 -12.34 -2.84 0.97
CA ALA A 84 -13.44 -2.76 1.95
C ALA A 84 -14.39 -3.97 1.82
N TYR A 85 -14.84 -4.50 2.96
CA TYR A 85 -15.76 -5.64 2.97
C TYR A 85 -17.12 -5.26 2.39
N GLN A 86 -17.70 -6.22 1.67
CA GLN A 86 -19.10 -6.20 1.23
C GLN A 86 -19.83 -7.34 1.94
N VAL A 87 -20.35 -7.04 3.13
CA VAL A 87 -20.99 -8.01 4.04
C VAL A 87 -22.21 -7.38 4.69
N ASP A 88 -23.18 -8.20 5.06
CA ASP A 88 -24.51 -7.73 5.50
C ASP A 88 -24.56 -7.32 6.97
N SER A 89 -23.54 -7.69 7.76
CA SER A 89 -23.51 -7.42 9.19
C SER A 89 -22.11 -7.23 9.76
N ALA A 90 -22.03 -6.53 10.89
CA ALA A 90 -20.81 -6.41 11.69
C ALA A 90 -20.31 -7.78 12.20
N VAL A 91 -21.23 -8.71 12.50
CA VAL A 91 -20.89 -10.07 12.94
C VAL A 91 -20.19 -10.83 11.81
N GLN A 92 -20.70 -10.75 10.58
CA GLN A 92 -20.05 -11.38 9.43
C GLN A 92 -18.68 -10.74 9.14
N ARG A 93 -18.57 -9.42 9.28
CA ARG A 93 -17.29 -8.69 9.16
C ARG A 93 -16.27 -9.20 10.17
N ASP A 94 -16.65 -9.35 11.44
CA ASP A 94 -15.78 -9.86 12.52
C ASP A 94 -15.23 -11.26 12.18
N VAL A 95 -16.08 -12.16 11.67
CA VAL A 95 -15.64 -13.49 11.23
C VAL A 95 -14.59 -13.41 10.12
N TYR A 96 -14.79 -12.58 9.10
CA TYR A 96 -13.80 -12.40 8.03
C TYR A 96 -12.51 -11.75 8.54
N ASP A 97 -12.59 -10.80 9.46
CA ASP A 97 -11.42 -10.20 10.08
C ASP A 97 -10.61 -11.24 10.87
N ARG A 98 -11.26 -12.12 11.63
CA ARG A 98 -10.57 -13.23 12.31
C ARG A 98 -9.92 -14.20 11.32
N LYS A 99 -10.59 -14.56 10.23
CA LYS A 99 -10.02 -15.41 9.16
C LYS A 99 -8.79 -14.76 8.53
N PHE A 100 -8.90 -13.48 8.17
CA PHE A 100 -7.79 -12.71 7.60
C PHE A 100 -6.61 -12.63 8.57
N ARG A 101 -6.88 -12.39 9.86
CA ARG A 101 -5.87 -12.37 10.92
C ARG A 101 -5.19 -13.73 11.10
N LYS A 102 -5.93 -14.84 11.09
CA LYS A 102 -5.34 -16.19 11.15
C LYS A 102 -4.43 -16.51 9.95
N LEU A 103 -4.81 -16.00 8.77
CA LEU A 103 -4.07 -16.18 7.53
C LEU A 103 -2.78 -15.35 7.48
N THR A 104 -2.84 -14.12 7.99
CA THR A 104 -1.76 -13.13 7.81
C THR A 104 -0.92 -12.89 9.06
N GLY A 105 -1.47 -13.17 10.25
CA GLY A 105 -0.89 -12.82 11.55
C GLY A 105 -1.06 -11.34 11.93
N ASN A 106 -1.81 -10.56 11.16
CA ASN A 106 -1.91 -9.11 11.32
C ASN A 106 -2.84 -8.70 12.48
N ARG A 107 -2.53 -7.56 13.11
CA ARG A 107 -3.47 -6.83 13.96
C ARG A 107 -4.46 -6.06 13.08
N LEU A 108 -5.73 -6.01 13.48
CA LEU A 108 -6.81 -5.35 12.74
C LEU A 108 -7.46 -4.25 13.59
N GLY A 109 -8.15 -3.31 12.95
CA GLY A 109 -8.79 -2.16 13.63
C GLY A 109 -7.87 -0.96 13.88
N LEU A 110 -6.57 -1.09 13.58
CA LEU A 110 -5.66 0.05 13.44
C LEU A 110 -5.68 0.43 11.97
N GLN A 111 -5.95 1.69 11.64
CA GLN A 111 -6.06 2.24 10.27
C GLN A 111 -4.71 2.25 9.52
N GLN A 112 -3.83 1.31 9.84
CA GLN A 112 -2.44 1.21 9.46
C GLN A 112 -2.15 -0.28 9.27
N CYS A 113 -2.50 -0.80 8.10
CA CYS A 113 -1.97 -2.09 7.69
C CYS A 113 -0.44 -2.03 7.83
N ILE A 114 0.13 -3.04 8.48
CA ILE A 114 1.51 -3.16 8.98
C ILE A 114 1.74 -2.51 10.36
N GLU A 115 1.12 -3.08 11.39
CA GLU A 115 1.58 -2.96 12.78
C GLU A 115 2.07 -4.30 13.32
N THR A 116 3.09 -4.85 12.66
CA THR A 116 4.22 -5.31 13.47
C THR A 116 5.12 -4.10 13.59
N PRO A 117 5.27 -3.47 14.77
CA PRO A 117 6.29 -2.46 14.97
C PRO A 117 7.64 -3.16 14.80
N GLY A 118 8.18 -3.18 13.58
CA GLY A 118 9.61 -3.28 13.41
C GLY A 118 10.21 -1.99 13.95
N ASP A 119 11.44 -2.05 14.46
CA ASP A 119 12.18 -0.87 14.92
C ASP A 119 12.15 0.25 13.87
N THR A 120 12.11 -0.10 12.57
CA THR A 120 12.04 0.84 11.46
C THR A 120 10.83 1.77 11.51
N VAL A 121 9.60 1.30 11.78
CA VAL A 121 8.41 2.19 11.80
C VAL A 121 8.46 3.12 13.01
N ARG A 122 8.93 2.62 14.16
CA ARG A 122 9.15 3.42 15.38
C ARG A 122 10.23 4.49 15.17
N VAL A 123 11.33 4.10 14.55
CA VAL A 123 12.43 5.00 14.16
C VAL A 123 11.94 6.06 13.19
N LEU A 124 11.19 5.68 12.15
CA LEU A 124 10.62 6.59 11.16
C LEU A 124 9.69 7.65 11.78
N ARG A 125 8.91 7.28 12.80
CA ARG A 125 8.02 8.21 13.51
C ARG A 125 8.70 9.00 14.63
N ALA A 126 10.01 8.84 14.82
CA ALA A 126 10.74 9.49 15.90
C ALA A 126 10.71 11.03 15.78
N PRO A 127 10.82 11.76 16.92
CA PRO A 127 10.83 13.23 16.94
C PRO A 127 11.88 13.87 16.04
N LEU A 128 12.99 13.18 15.75
CA LEU A 128 14.04 13.64 14.84
C LEU A 128 13.49 13.93 13.44
N TYR A 129 12.74 13.01 12.84
CA TYR A 129 12.15 13.21 11.50
C TYR A 129 11.09 14.33 11.51
N ARG A 130 10.37 14.50 12.62
CA ARG A 130 9.45 15.63 12.82
C ARG A 130 10.18 16.98 12.85
N LYS A 131 11.34 17.05 13.52
CA LYS A 131 12.18 18.26 13.61
C LYS A 131 12.83 18.62 12.27
N LEU A 132 13.11 17.63 11.41
CA LEU A 132 13.62 17.82 10.05
C LEU A 132 12.52 18.21 9.04
N GLY A 133 11.30 18.53 9.50
CA GLY A 133 10.16 18.90 8.64
C GLY A 133 9.47 17.72 7.96
N GLN A 134 9.97 16.49 8.12
CA GLN A 134 9.45 15.29 7.49
C GLN A 134 8.51 14.53 8.43
N ARG A 135 7.27 15.04 8.57
CA ARG A 135 6.22 14.32 9.32
C ARG A 135 5.79 13.09 8.52
N ILE A 136 6.17 11.90 8.98
CA ILE A 136 5.70 10.62 8.41
C ILE A 136 4.32 10.28 8.96
N ILE A 137 3.40 9.98 8.06
CA ILE A 137 2.02 9.60 8.37
C ILE A 137 1.67 8.32 7.61
N SER A 138 0.59 7.68 8.06
CA SER A 138 -0.05 6.61 7.28
C SER A 138 -0.81 7.20 6.12
N GLN A 139 -1.01 6.40 5.08
CA GLN A 139 -1.86 6.75 3.95
C GLN A 139 -3.21 7.28 4.44
N PRO A 140 -3.55 8.53 4.13
CA PRO A 140 -4.88 9.07 4.42
C PRO A 140 -5.96 8.34 3.62
N ASP A 141 -7.21 8.44 4.08
CA ASP A 141 -8.37 8.01 3.30
C ASP A 141 -8.50 8.81 2.00
N TYR A 142 -9.17 8.25 0.97
CA TYR A 142 -9.22 8.87 -0.36
C TYR A 142 -9.94 10.22 -0.41
N SER A 143 -10.78 10.54 0.59
CA SER A 143 -11.37 11.88 0.74
C SER A 143 -10.30 12.96 0.94
N PHE A 144 -9.17 12.62 1.58
CA PHE A 144 -8.03 13.53 1.68
C PHE A 144 -7.46 13.87 0.30
N PHE A 145 -7.47 12.94 -0.66
CA PHE A 145 -6.95 13.21 -2.00
C PHE A 145 -7.93 13.94 -2.92
N LEU A 146 -9.08 14.39 -2.38
CA LEU A 146 -10.15 15.05 -3.15
C LEU A 146 -10.68 14.18 -4.30
N VAL A 147 -10.72 12.86 -4.09
CA VAL A 147 -11.33 11.93 -5.06
C VAL A 147 -12.82 12.25 -5.19
N ASP A 148 -13.27 12.46 -6.43
CA ASP A 148 -14.68 12.62 -6.77
C ASP A 148 -15.37 11.26 -6.81
N TYR A 149 -16.07 10.91 -5.73
CA TYR A 149 -16.74 9.61 -5.60
C TYR A 149 -17.97 9.45 -6.50
N GLU A 150 -18.51 10.51 -7.10
CA GLU A 150 -19.63 10.39 -8.05
C GLU A 150 -19.19 9.71 -9.35
N THR A 151 -17.91 9.84 -9.71
CA THR A 151 -17.34 9.29 -10.94
C THR A 151 -16.28 8.22 -10.69
N ALA A 152 -15.69 8.17 -9.50
CA ALA A 152 -14.61 7.24 -9.18
C ALA A 152 -15.07 5.78 -9.16
N VAL A 153 -14.14 4.89 -9.51
CA VAL A 153 -14.33 3.44 -9.53
C VAL A 153 -13.47 2.82 -8.43
N ASN A 154 -14.07 2.02 -7.54
CA ASN A 154 -13.29 1.11 -6.72
C ASN A 154 -12.73 0.02 -7.63
N ALA A 155 -11.43 0.07 -7.89
CA ALA A 155 -10.75 -0.79 -8.85
C ALA A 155 -10.14 -2.06 -8.23
N ASP A 156 -10.63 -2.43 -7.06
CA ASP A 156 -10.10 -3.50 -6.23
C ASP A 156 -11.16 -4.56 -5.89
N ILE A 157 -10.70 -5.66 -5.28
CA ILE A 157 -11.53 -6.79 -4.89
C ILE A 157 -11.85 -6.69 -3.39
N PRO A 158 -13.14 -6.79 -2.98
CA PRO A 158 -13.52 -6.82 -1.58
C PRO A 158 -12.80 -7.94 -0.82
N LYS A 159 -12.32 -7.64 0.40
CA LYS A 159 -11.53 -8.58 1.20
C LYS A 159 -12.25 -9.90 1.50
N ASN A 160 -13.58 -9.88 1.69
CA ASN A 160 -14.35 -11.11 1.88
C ASN A 160 -14.31 -12.01 0.62
N LYS A 161 -14.37 -11.44 -0.58
CA LYS A 161 -14.28 -12.21 -1.82
C LYS A 161 -12.91 -12.86 -2.00
N LEU A 162 -11.84 -12.15 -1.65
CA LEU A 162 -10.48 -12.74 -1.65
C LEU A 162 -10.37 -13.95 -0.71
N LEU A 163 -11.02 -13.88 0.46
CA LEU A 163 -11.03 -14.97 1.43
C LEU A 163 -11.93 -16.13 0.97
N ASP A 164 -13.12 -15.83 0.44
CA ASP A 164 -14.04 -16.84 -0.08
C ASP A 164 -13.38 -17.62 -1.23
N ASP A 165 -12.73 -16.93 -2.17
CA ASP A 165 -12.03 -17.55 -3.29
C ASP A 165 -10.82 -18.38 -2.82
N PHE A 166 -10.13 -17.92 -1.78
CA PHE A 166 -9.05 -18.70 -1.16
C PHE A 166 -9.58 -19.98 -0.51
N GLU A 167 -10.67 -19.89 0.25
CA GLU A 167 -11.29 -21.05 0.89
C GLU A 167 -11.88 -22.04 -0.12
N TYR A 168 -12.39 -21.54 -1.25
CA TYR A 168 -12.87 -22.38 -2.36
C TYR A 168 -11.75 -23.24 -2.96
N ILE A 169 -10.55 -22.67 -3.14
CA ILE A 169 -9.42 -23.37 -3.79
C ILE A 169 -8.62 -24.22 -2.79
N TYR A 170 -8.39 -23.71 -1.58
CA TYR A 170 -7.44 -24.30 -0.62
C TYR A 170 -8.09 -24.88 0.64
N GLY A 171 -9.41 -24.79 0.74
CA GLY A 171 -10.20 -25.26 1.88
C GLY A 171 -10.39 -24.18 2.95
N THR A 172 -11.38 -24.43 3.82
CA THR A 172 -11.84 -23.49 4.84
C THR A 172 -10.74 -23.12 5.86
N ILE A 173 -10.65 -21.83 6.18
CA ILE A 173 -9.86 -21.28 7.27
C ILE A 173 -10.60 -21.59 8.57
N LYS A 174 -10.13 -22.62 9.29
CA LYS A 174 -10.72 -23.02 10.57
C LYS A 174 -10.27 -22.12 11.70
N LEU A 175 -11.20 -21.36 12.28
CA LEU A 175 -10.99 -20.59 13.50
C LEU A 175 -11.10 -21.51 14.72
N GLU A 176 -10.22 -21.29 15.70
CA GLU A 176 -10.17 -22.01 16.99
C GLU A 176 -10.59 -21.05 18.12
N PRO A 177 -10.94 -21.53 19.33
CA PRO A 177 -11.38 -20.67 20.43
C PRO A 177 -10.46 -19.47 20.70
N CYS A 178 -9.14 -19.67 20.65
CA CYS A 178 -8.15 -18.59 20.77
C CYS A 178 -8.39 -17.42 19.79
N ASP A 179 -8.80 -17.70 18.55
CA ASP A 179 -9.03 -16.69 17.53
C ASP A 179 -10.25 -15.80 17.84
N TYR A 180 -11.23 -16.33 18.56
CA TYR A 180 -12.42 -15.61 19.01
C TYR A 180 -12.15 -14.83 20.29
N GLU A 181 -11.42 -15.42 21.22
CA GLU A 181 -11.08 -14.81 22.52
C GLU A 181 -10.08 -13.66 22.39
N THR A 182 -9.15 -13.75 21.44
CA THR A 182 -8.12 -12.70 21.27
C THR A 182 -8.70 -11.48 20.55
N PRO A 183 -8.69 -10.27 21.16
CA PRO A 183 -9.13 -9.04 20.50
C PRO A 183 -8.40 -8.80 19.18
N LEU A 184 -9.09 -8.24 18.18
CA LEU A 184 -8.57 -8.05 16.82
C LEU A 184 -7.35 -7.12 16.74
N ASP A 185 -7.26 -6.15 17.65
CA ASP A 185 -6.19 -5.15 17.76
C ASP A 185 -4.98 -5.61 18.60
N ALA A 186 -5.12 -6.72 19.34
CA ALA A 186 -4.04 -7.29 20.13
C ALA A 186 -2.98 -7.98 19.24
N PRO A 187 -1.74 -8.19 19.73
CA PRO A 187 -0.78 -9.08 19.07
C PRO A 187 -1.39 -10.47 18.81
N TYR A 188 -1.18 -11.03 17.62
CA TYR A 188 -1.70 -12.35 17.29
C TYR A 188 -0.80 -13.45 17.86
N GLY A 189 -1.27 -14.13 18.91
CA GLY A 189 -0.57 -15.22 19.59
C GLY A 189 -1.16 -16.62 19.36
N CYS A 190 -2.23 -16.73 18.58
CA CYS A 190 -2.88 -18.01 18.28
C CYS A 190 -2.08 -18.82 17.24
N LYS A 191 -2.46 -20.09 17.09
CA LYS A 191 -1.84 -20.99 16.12
C LYS A 191 -2.02 -20.47 14.69
N PRO A 192 -0.94 -20.10 13.98
CA PRO A 192 -1.05 -19.56 12.63
C PRO A 192 -1.43 -20.66 11.64
N ILE A 193 -1.97 -20.25 10.50
CA ILE A 193 -2.08 -21.15 9.35
C ILE A 193 -0.69 -21.59 8.87
N LYS A 194 -0.62 -22.70 8.13
CA LYS A 194 0.62 -23.16 7.49
C LYS A 194 1.22 -22.04 6.64
N ALA A 195 2.53 -21.78 6.81
CA ALA A 195 3.23 -20.71 6.08
C ALA A 195 3.09 -20.84 4.54
N ALA A 196 3.05 -22.07 4.00
CA ALA A 196 2.81 -22.31 2.59
C ALA A 196 1.46 -21.75 2.11
N LEU A 197 0.40 -21.86 2.92
CA LEU A 197 -0.93 -21.33 2.60
C LEU A 197 -0.96 -19.80 2.70
N LYS A 198 -0.29 -19.22 3.71
CA LYS A 198 -0.09 -17.77 3.79
C LYS A 198 0.62 -17.22 2.55
N ASN A 199 1.72 -17.86 2.13
CA ASN A 199 2.47 -17.43 0.96
C ASN A 199 1.65 -17.53 -0.34
N LYS A 200 0.79 -18.55 -0.46
CA LYS A 200 -0.17 -18.65 -1.57
C LYS A 200 -1.18 -17.51 -1.53
N PHE A 201 -1.76 -17.22 -0.36
CA PHE A 201 -2.67 -16.09 -0.22
C PHE A 201 -2.04 -14.77 -0.64
N ASP A 202 -0.84 -14.48 -0.13
CA ASP A 202 -0.11 -13.24 -0.45
C ASP A 202 0.19 -13.15 -1.95
N LYS A 203 0.69 -14.22 -2.57
CA LYS A 203 1.08 -14.20 -3.99
C LYS A 203 -0.11 -14.21 -4.95
N GLU A 204 -1.08 -15.09 -4.71
CA GLU A 204 -2.15 -15.36 -5.68
C GLU A 204 -3.33 -14.40 -5.50
N PHE A 205 -3.65 -13.99 -4.27
CA PHE A 205 -4.86 -13.21 -3.98
C PHE A 205 -4.53 -11.75 -3.68
N ILE A 206 -3.54 -11.49 -2.82
CA ILE A 206 -3.15 -10.11 -2.50
C ILE A 206 -2.42 -9.46 -3.68
N MET A 207 -1.56 -10.20 -4.40
CA MET A 207 -0.84 -9.67 -5.57
C MET A 207 -1.58 -9.98 -6.87
N GLN A 208 -1.49 -11.23 -7.37
CA GLN A 208 -1.86 -11.56 -8.74
C GLN A 208 -3.32 -11.24 -9.08
N LYS A 209 -4.28 -11.72 -8.29
CA LYS A 209 -5.71 -11.56 -8.59
C LYS A 209 -6.15 -10.10 -8.64
N ARG A 210 -5.62 -9.26 -7.74
CA ARG A 210 -5.91 -7.82 -7.69
C ARG A 210 -5.28 -7.07 -8.87
N GLU A 211 -4.07 -7.46 -9.28
CA GLU A 211 -3.41 -6.93 -10.49
C GLU A 211 -4.16 -7.29 -11.78
N GLU A 212 -4.67 -8.52 -11.88
CA GLU A 212 -5.50 -8.99 -13.00
C GLU A 212 -6.82 -8.24 -13.07
N ASN A 213 -7.50 -8.06 -11.92
CA ASN A 213 -8.74 -7.29 -11.82
C ASN A 213 -8.54 -5.84 -12.27
N LEU A 214 -7.53 -5.15 -11.74
CA LEU A 214 -7.23 -3.76 -12.12
C LEU A 214 -6.94 -3.66 -13.63
N ALA A 215 -6.17 -4.59 -14.19
CA ALA A 215 -5.89 -4.62 -15.62
C ALA A 215 -7.16 -4.84 -16.47
N SER A 216 -8.07 -5.72 -16.04
CA SER A 216 -9.35 -5.92 -16.73
C SER A 216 -10.21 -4.65 -16.68
N LEU A 217 -10.39 -4.06 -15.50
CA LEU A 217 -11.19 -2.85 -15.33
C LEU A 217 -10.67 -1.71 -16.19
N VAL A 218 -9.35 -1.53 -16.28
CA VAL A 218 -8.73 -0.51 -17.13
C VAL A 218 -8.90 -0.83 -18.61
N ALA A 219 -8.70 -2.09 -19.02
CA ALA A 219 -8.84 -2.49 -20.43
C ALA A 219 -10.29 -2.29 -20.92
N ASP A 220 -11.26 -2.69 -20.11
CA ASP A 220 -12.67 -2.76 -20.48
C ASP A 220 -13.41 -1.43 -20.22
N ALA A 221 -12.78 -0.49 -19.50
CA ALA A 221 -13.36 0.81 -19.17
C ALA A 221 -13.65 1.69 -20.41
N PRO A 222 -14.82 2.36 -20.48
CA PRO A 222 -15.13 3.31 -21.55
C PRO A 222 -14.30 4.61 -21.46
N GLN A 223 -13.74 4.92 -20.29
CA GLN A 223 -13.00 6.14 -20.04
C GLN A 223 -11.71 6.20 -20.87
N GLN A 224 -11.49 7.34 -21.53
CA GLN A 224 -10.27 7.62 -22.29
C GLN A 224 -9.12 8.09 -21.39
N LYS A 225 -9.43 8.69 -20.23
CA LYS A 225 -8.45 9.20 -19.27
C LYS A 225 -8.73 8.58 -17.89
N ILE A 226 -7.80 7.75 -17.41
CA ILE A 226 -7.93 7.05 -16.13
C ILE A 226 -6.76 7.40 -15.22
N LEU A 227 -7.06 7.80 -13.99
CA LEU A 227 -6.06 8.05 -12.95
C LEU A 227 -6.16 6.94 -11.92
N ILE A 228 -5.10 6.13 -11.80
CA ILE A 228 -5.05 4.99 -10.88
C ILE A 228 -4.33 5.41 -9.60
N LEU A 229 -4.98 5.22 -8.46
CA LEU A 229 -4.40 5.32 -7.12
C LEU A 229 -4.34 3.92 -6.52
N PHE A 230 -3.20 3.23 -6.67
CA PHE A 230 -3.06 1.83 -6.26
C PHE A 230 -1.64 1.54 -5.77
N GLY A 231 -1.51 0.57 -4.87
CA GLY A 231 -0.28 0.23 -4.15
C GLY A 231 0.93 0.05 -5.08
N THR A 232 2.08 0.60 -4.67
CA THR A 232 3.31 0.60 -5.46
C THR A 232 3.72 -0.80 -5.95
N ALA A 233 3.52 -1.82 -5.12
CA ALA A 233 3.92 -3.20 -5.41
C ALA A 233 3.18 -3.80 -6.62
N HIS A 234 1.95 -3.34 -6.89
CA HIS A 234 1.08 -3.91 -7.92
C HIS A 234 1.41 -3.43 -9.34
N PHE A 235 2.12 -2.32 -9.49
CA PHE A 235 2.30 -1.67 -10.81
C PHE A 235 2.90 -2.62 -11.86
N LYS A 236 3.90 -3.43 -11.50
CA LYS A 236 4.56 -4.34 -12.45
C LYS A 236 3.63 -5.43 -12.95
N GLY A 237 2.89 -6.07 -12.05
CA GLY A 237 1.94 -7.12 -12.42
C GLY A 237 0.73 -6.57 -13.17
N PHE A 238 0.21 -5.41 -12.73
CA PHE A 238 -0.81 -4.66 -13.44
C PHE A 238 -0.40 -4.37 -14.88
N LEU A 239 0.78 -3.77 -15.10
CA LEU A 239 1.24 -3.42 -16.46
C LEU A 239 1.39 -4.66 -17.33
N ARG A 240 1.96 -5.75 -16.79
CA ARG A 240 2.10 -7.03 -17.50
C ARG A 240 0.72 -7.56 -17.92
N ASN A 241 -0.25 -7.57 -17.02
CA ASN A 241 -1.59 -8.08 -17.30
C ASN A 241 -2.34 -7.17 -18.29
N LEU A 242 -2.17 -5.85 -18.19
CA LEU A 242 -2.76 -4.89 -19.13
C LEU A 242 -2.21 -5.08 -20.55
N GLN A 243 -0.90 -5.27 -20.68
CA GLN A 243 -0.24 -5.52 -21.97
C GLN A 243 -0.56 -6.90 -22.54
N ALA A 244 -0.77 -7.91 -21.69
CA ALA A 244 -1.22 -9.22 -22.14
C ALA A 244 -2.61 -9.17 -22.78
N ARG A 245 -3.47 -8.24 -22.36
CA ARG A 245 -4.80 -8.01 -22.95
C ARG A 245 -4.72 -7.17 -24.22
N ASP A 246 -3.91 -6.12 -24.23
CA ASP A 246 -3.67 -5.31 -25.42
C ASP A 246 -2.20 -4.85 -25.47
N PRO A 247 -1.35 -5.46 -26.33
CA PRO A 247 0.08 -5.15 -26.41
C PRO A 247 0.40 -3.72 -26.84
N ARG A 248 -0.59 -2.94 -27.32
CA ARG A 248 -0.41 -1.54 -27.71
C ARG A 248 -0.24 -0.60 -26.52
N TRP A 249 -0.53 -1.05 -25.29
CA TRP A 249 -0.23 -0.28 -24.08
C TRP A 249 1.28 -0.11 -23.90
N VAL A 250 1.72 1.14 -23.95
CA VAL A 250 3.13 1.51 -23.75
C VAL A 250 3.28 2.44 -22.56
N LYS A 251 4.34 2.23 -21.78
CA LYS A 251 4.76 3.17 -20.74
C LYS A 251 5.59 4.29 -21.36
N ILE A 252 5.20 5.52 -21.08
CA ILE A 252 5.92 6.72 -21.53
C ILE A 252 7.00 7.05 -20.50
N LYS A 253 8.15 7.52 -21.01
CA LYS A 253 9.29 7.93 -20.20
C LYS A 253 9.09 9.32 -19.64
#